data_AF-A0A7R9ZGS6-F1
#
_entry.id   AF-A0A7R9ZGS6-F1
#
_cell.length_a   1.000
_cell.length_b   1.000
_cell.length_c   1.000
_cell.angle_alpha   90.00
_cell.angle_beta   90.00
_cell.angle_gamma   90.00
#
_symmetry.space_group_name_H-M   'P 1'
#
loop_
_entity.id
_entity.type
_entity.pdbx_description
1 polymer ?
#
loop_
_entity_poly.entity_id
_entity_poly.type
_entity_poly.pdbx_seq_one_letter_code
_entity_poly.pdbx_strand_id
1 'polypeptide(L)'
;MKLAVVLLVSIIVGSARGFAPKQTSFSRPPSSLFKTKPPVFDEVCETTGVTLKRFMSEVALLNPEITELTTLFGGIEIACKALSNLVKRSQLPSSETLGYEGNVNIQGEDQKKLDVISNDILKRALRFTGKLGVLASEEEDTPVDLMPEDPKTQEIVIDEGDRYVAVFDPLDGSSNVDAGIPTGTIIGIYEHDESCDIDFDCVGEECTEQEAQCLANTLQPGTNLVAAAYCLYSSSTFLVLTLGSGTYGFTLDENLGEFVLSHPNMTIPETSSIMSFNEANTFMW
;
A
#
# COMPACT_ATOMS: atom_id res chain seq x y z
N MET A 1 6.07 15.65 0.29
CA MET A 1 5.16 15.27 -0.82
C MET A 1 6.00 14.98 -2.05
N LYS A 2 6.86 13.95 -1.94
CA LYS A 2 7.83 13.53 -2.96
C LYS A 2 7.36 12.18 -3.51
N LEU A 3 7.52 12.02 -4.83
CA LEU A 3 7.34 10.84 -5.68
C LEU A 3 6.10 9.93 -5.55
N ALA A 4 5.76 9.35 -4.40
CA ALA A 4 4.70 8.31 -4.33
C ALA A 4 3.29 8.86 -4.60
N VAL A 5 2.95 10.04 -4.07
CA VAL A 5 1.68 10.71 -4.37
C VAL A 5 1.65 11.22 -5.82
N VAL A 6 2.79 11.57 -6.41
CA VAL A 6 2.86 11.94 -7.84
C VAL A 6 2.66 10.70 -8.71
N LEU A 7 3.19 9.53 -8.33
CA LEU A 7 2.96 8.29 -9.06
C LEU A 7 1.48 7.89 -8.98
N LEU A 8 0.84 7.92 -7.80
CA LEU A 8 -0.58 7.59 -7.68
C LEU A 8 -1.50 8.63 -8.34
N VAL A 9 -1.23 9.93 -8.22
CA VAL A 9 -2.08 11.00 -8.78
C VAL A 9 -1.87 11.21 -10.28
N SER A 10 -0.64 11.09 -10.80
CA SER A 10 -0.38 11.15 -12.25
C SER A 10 -0.89 9.91 -13.00
N ILE A 11 -1.09 8.80 -12.29
CA ILE A 11 -1.74 7.60 -12.83
C ILE A 11 -3.28 7.75 -12.85
N ILE A 12 -3.86 8.51 -11.91
CA ILE A 12 -5.31 8.78 -11.86
C ILE A 12 -5.72 9.89 -12.84
N VAL A 13 -4.87 10.90 -13.06
CA VAL A 13 -5.16 12.03 -13.95
C VAL A 13 -4.31 11.91 -15.20
N GLY A 14 -4.86 11.24 -16.22
CA GLY A 14 -4.27 11.16 -17.55
C GLY A 14 -3.98 12.56 -18.13
N SER A 15 -2.73 12.99 -18.02
CA SER A 15 -2.19 14.12 -18.79
C SER A 15 -0.95 13.65 -19.51
N ALA A 16 -1.15 13.24 -20.76
CA ALA A 16 -0.10 12.94 -21.70
C ALA A 16 0.72 14.20 -21.96
N ARG A 17 1.99 14.22 -21.52
CA ARG A 17 3.08 14.90 -22.23
C ARG A 17 4.44 14.50 -21.70
N GLY A 18 5.16 13.76 -22.54
CA GLY A 18 6.61 13.87 -22.63
C GLY A 18 7.44 12.77 -21.98
N PHE A 19 7.28 11.51 -22.41
CA PHE A 19 8.40 10.57 -22.61
C PHE A 19 7.85 9.43 -23.47
N ALA A 20 8.14 9.46 -24.76
CA ALA A 20 7.75 8.41 -25.70
C ALA A 20 8.98 7.56 -26.03
N PRO A 21 9.20 6.40 -25.37
CA PRO A 21 9.96 5.34 -25.99
C PRO A 21 9.11 4.76 -27.13
N LYS A 22 9.78 4.36 -28.22
CA LYS A 22 9.14 3.85 -29.44
C LYS A 22 8.14 2.74 -29.09
N GLN A 23 6.88 2.96 -29.43
CA GLN A 23 5.80 2.00 -29.28
C GLN A 23 6.07 0.75 -30.13
N THR A 24 6.47 -0.35 -29.49
CA THR A 24 6.01 -1.67 -29.89
C THR A 24 4.65 -1.87 -29.22
N SER A 25 3.59 -1.81 -30.02
CA SER A 25 2.21 -1.93 -29.54
C SER A 25 1.93 -3.37 -29.11
N PHE A 26 2.16 -3.67 -27.84
CA PHE A 26 1.61 -4.85 -27.19
C PHE A 26 0.43 -4.42 -26.32
N SER A 27 -0.74 -4.26 -26.95
CA SER A 27 -1.99 -4.07 -26.23
C SER A 27 -2.43 -5.41 -25.64
N ARG A 28 -2.15 -5.64 -24.36
CA ARG A 28 -2.89 -6.64 -23.58
C ARG A 28 -4.37 -6.25 -23.65
N PRO A 29 -5.31 -7.18 -23.91
CA PRO A 29 -6.72 -6.87 -23.69
C PRO A 29 -6.87 -6.38 -22.25
N PRO A 30 -7.71 -5.38 -21.97
CA PRO A 30 -7.94 -4.94 -20.60
C PRO A 30 -8.28 -6.18 -19.79
N SER A 31 -7.48 -6.47 -18.76
CA SER A 31 -7.87 -7.44 -17.75
C SER A 31 -9.27 -7.01 -17.32
N SER A 32 -10.24 -7.90 -17.46
CA SER A 32 -11.61 -7.61 -17.10
C SER A 32 -11.58 -7.17 -15.64
N LEU A 33 -11.71 -5.87 -15.37
CA LEU A 33 -11.76 -5.34 -14.00
C LEU A 33 -12.73 -6.22 -13.22
N PHE A 34 -12.20 -7.01 -12.30
CA PHE A 34 -12.99 -7.88 -11.44
C PHE A 34 -13.88 -6.97 -10.60
N LYS A 35 -15.12 -6.78 -11.05
CA LYS A 35 -16.11 -6.05 -10.26
C LYS A 35 -16.59 -7.01 -9.19
N THR A 36 -15.94 -6.95 -8.04
CA THR A 36 -16.36 -7.68 -6.85
C THR A 36 -17.82 -7.34 -6.52
N LYS A 37 -18.57 -8.32 -6.03
CA LYS A 37 -19.92 -8.06 -5.52
C LYS A 37 -19.82 -7.46 -4.12
N PRO A 38 -20.52 -6.35 -3.84
CA PRO A 38 -20.51 -5.77 -2.50
C PRO A 38 -21.18 -6.73 -1.50
N PRO A 39 -20.66 -6.83 -0.27
CA PRO A 39 -21.26 -7.66 0.77
C PRO A 39 -22.54 -7.00 1.32
N VAL A 40 -23.48 -7.83 1.75
CA VAL A 40 -24.70 -7.41 2.45
C VAL A 40 -24.63 -7.94 3.88
N PHE A 41 -24.70 -7.03 4.86
CA PHE A 41 -24.60 -7.38 6.28
C PHE A 41 -26.00 -7.54 6.89
N ASP A 42 -26.50 -8.77 6.94
CA ASP A 42 -27.84 -9.06 7.48
C ASP A 42 -27.91 -8.90 9.02
N GLU A 43 -26.83 -9.26 9.72
CA GLU A 43 -26.72 -9.12 11.18
C GLU A 43 -25.39 -8.47 11.58
N VAL A 44 -25.47 -7.45 12.43
CA VAL A 44 -24.29 -6.74 12.97
C VAL A 44 -24.30 -6.85 14.49
N CYS A 45 -23.21 -7.36 15.07
CA CYS A 45 -23.02 -7.38 16.51
C CYS A 45 -22.79 -5.95 17.00
N GLU A 46 -23.61 -5.46 17.94
CA GLU A 46 -23.50 -4.08 18.45
C GLU A 46 -22.15 -3.83 19.15
N THR A 47 -21.57 -4.85 19.78
CA THR A 47 -20.33 -4.71 20.55
C THR A 47 -19.08 -4.71 19.68
N THR A 48 -19.05 -5.49 18.60
CA THR A 48 -17.85 -5.66 17.76
C THR A 48 -17.96 -5.02 16.39
N GLY A 49 -19.19 -4.68 15.96
CA GLY A 49 -19.47 -4.24 14.60
C GLY A 49 -19.09 -5.27 13.53
N VAL A 50 -18.84 -4.78 12.31
CA VAL A 50 -18.29 -5.56 11.21
C VAL A 50 -16.78 -5.30 11.14
N THR A 51 -15.97 -6.27 11.55
CA THR A 51 -14.50 -6.13 11.49
C THR A 51 -13.99 -6.27 10.05
N LEU A 52 -12.79 -5.76 9.78
CA LEU A 52 -12.14 -5.93 8.47
C LEU A 52 -12.05 -7.41 8.07
N LYS A 53 -11.64 -8.29 8.98
CA LYS A 53 -11.55 -9.73 8.73
C LYS A 53 -12.90 -10.34 8.33
N ARG A 54 -13.97 -9.96 9.04
CA ARG A 54 -15.34 -10.38 8.70
C ARG A 54 -15.73 -9.85 7.33
N PHE A 55 -15.51 -8.57 7.07
CA PHE A 55 -15.77 -7.94 5.78
C PHE A 55 -15.07 -8.71 4.65
N MET A 56 -13.76 -8.90 4.74
CA MET A 56 -12.98 -9.57 3.70
C MET A 56 -13.43 -11.03 3.48
N SER A 57 -13.77 -11.75 4.56
CA SER A 57 -14.30 -13.12 4.45
C SER A 57 -15.64 -13.17 3.71
N GLU A 58 -16.57 -12.24 4.01
CA GLU A 58 -17.86 -12.18 3.31
C GLU A 58 -17.69 -11.78 1.84
N VAL A 59 -16.77 -10.86 1.51
CA VAL A 59 -16.47 -10.53 0.11
C VAL A 59 -15.84 -11.73 -0.62
N ALA A 60 -14.91 -12.46 0.01
CA ALA A 60 -14.29 -13.64 -0.58
C ALA A 60 -15.29 -14.79 -0.82
N LEU A 61 -16.29 -14.96 0.06
CA LEU A 61 -17.35 -15.95 -0.14
C LEU A 61 -18.18 -15.67 -1.40
N LEU A 62 -18.38 -14.39 -1.74
CA LEU A 62 -19.12 -13.96 -2.93
C LEU A 62 -18.25 -13.92 -4.19
N ASN A 63 -16.93 -13.85 -4.02
CA ASN A 63 -15.93 -13.64 -5.07
C ASN A 63 -14.71 -14.53 -4.77
N PRO A 64 -14.76 -15.84 -5.07
CA PRO A 64 -13.69 -16.79 -4.73
C PRO A 64 -12.30 -16.39 -5.27
N GLU A 65 -12.26 -15.64 -6.36
CA GLU A 65 -11.05 -15.15 -7.02
C GLU A 65 -10.22 -14.17 -6.19
N ILE A 66 -10.80 -13.51 -5.18
CA ILE A 66 -10.09 -12.56 -4.30
C ILE A 66 -9.71 -13.16 -2.94
N THR A 67 -9.83 -14.48 -2.77
CA THR A 67 -9.55 -15.14 -1.48
C THR A 67 -8.14 -14.81 -0.98
N GLU A 68 -7.16 -14.76 -1.88
CA GLU A 68 -5.77 -14.44 -1.55
C GLU A 68 -5.57 -12.99 -1.11
N LEU A 69 -6.37 -12.05 -1.63
CA LEU A 69 -6.36 -10.66 -1.16
C LEU A 69 -6.78 -10.58 0.31
N THR A 70 -7.60 -11.51 0.82
CA THR A 70 -7.98 -11.51 2.25
C THR A 70 -6.76 -11.71 3.15
N THR A 71 -5.84 -12.59 2.77
CA THR A 71 -4.58 -12.82 3.50
C THR A 71 -3.68 -11.58 3.41
N LEU A 72 -3.58 -10.97 2.24
CA LEU A 72 -2.80 -9.74 2.04
C LEU A 72 -3.31 -8.58 2.88
N PHE A 73 -4.62 -8.34 2.88
CA PHE A 73 -5.24 -7.31 3.71
C PHE A 73 -5.11 -7.59 5.21
N GLY A 74 -5.02 -8.86 5.62
CA GLY A 74 -4.65 -9.24 6.98
C GLY A 74 -3.23 -8.78 7.36
N GLY A 75 -2.26 -8.93 6.45
CA GLY A 75 -0.90 -8.40 6.61
C GLY A 75 -0.87 -6.87 6.69
N ILE A 76 -1.59 -6.21 5.76
CA ILE A 76 -1.74 -4.74 5.73
C ILE A 76 -2.34 -4.23 7.05
N GLU A 77 -3.40 -4.87 7.54
CA GLU A 77 -4.05 -4.53 8.79
C GLU A 77 -3.07 -4.54 9.97
N ILE A 78 -2.27 -5.61 10.08
CA ILE A 78 -1.28 -5.75 11.16
C ILE A 78 -0.22 -4.66 11.05
N ALA A 79 0.29 -4.40 9.85
CA ALA A 79 1.27 -3.33 9.61
C ALA A 79 0.70 -1.97 10.02
N CYS A 80 -0.53 -1.65 9.60
CA CYS A 80 -1.21 -0.40 9.93
C CYS A 80 -1.40 -0.21 11.45
N LYS A 81 -1.74 -1.28 12.18
CA LYS A 81 -1.84 -1.23 13.65
C LYS A 81 -0.48 -0.99 14.30
N ALA A 82 0.58 -1.63 13.79
CA ALA A 82 1.94 -1.41 14.28
C ALA A 82 2.42 0.03 14.02
N LEU A 83 2.20 0.54 12.81
CA LEU A 83 2.55 1.91 12.41
C LEU A 83 1.76 2.95 13.19
N SER A 84 0.46 2.73 13.41
CA SER A 84 -0.36 3.61 14.27
C SER A 84 0.23 3.74 15.67
N ASN A 85 0.62 2.63 16.29
CA ASN A 85 1.26 2.64 17.60
C ASN A 85 2.64 3.31 17.58
N LEU A 86 3.42 3.09 16.52
CA LEU A 86 4.73 3.70 16.34
C LEU A 86 4.63 5.23 16.22
N VAL A 87 3.76 5.73 15.33
CA VAL A 87 3.55 7.16 15.11
C VAL A 87 3.04 7.84 16.39
N LYS A 88 2.05 7.25 17.09
CA LYS A 88 1.52 7.80 18.35
C LYS A 88 2.55 7.90 19.48
N ARG A 89 3.57 7.03 19.46
CA ARG A 89 4.60 6.95 20.51
C ARG A 89 5.93 7.56 20.10
N SER A 90 6.04 8.02 18.86
CA SER A 90 7.28 8.55 18.26
C SER A 90 7.93 9.67 19.09
N GLN A 91 7.12 10.50 19.77
CA GLN A 91 7.60 11.61 20.60
C GLN A 91 7.81 11.27 22.09
N LEU A 92 7.60 10.02 22.52
CA LEU A 92 7.78 9.65 23.92
C LEU A 92 9.28 9.52 24.26
N PRO A 93 9.76 10.10 25.38
CA PRO A 93 11.17 10.00 25.79
C PRO A 93 11.64 8.56 26.03
N SER A 94 10.71 7.67 26.38
CA SER A 94 10.94 6.23 26.62
C SER A 94 10.79 5.38 25.36
N SER A 95 10.52 5.98 24.20
CA SER A 95 10.52 5.26 22.92
C SER A 95 11.97 5.11 22.47
N GLU A 96 12.73 4.28 23.20
CA GLU A 96 14.15 3.98 22.97
C GLU A 96 14.40 3.30 21.61
N THR A 97 13.36 3.00 20.84
CA THR A 97 13.40 2.54 19.44
C THR A 97 14.03 3.56 18.48
N LEU A 98 14.42 4.75 18.97
CA LEU A 98 15.15 5.80 18.24
C LEU A 98 16.60 6.04 18.74
N GLY A 99 17.11 5.22 19.67
CA GLY A 99 18.52 5.19 20.06
C GLY A 99 18.85 6.06 21.28
N TYR A 100 19.09 5.40 22.40
CA TYR A 100 19.60 6.03 23.62
C TYR A 100 21.12 6.20 23.53
N GLU A 101 21.59 7.33 22.98
CA GLU A 101 22.87 7.92 23.36
C GLU A 101 22.79 9.45 23.18
N GLY A 102 22.48 10.14 24.29
CA GLY A 102 22.92 11.48 24.74
C GLY A 102 23.51 12.54 23.78
N ASN A 103 23.23 12.50 22.49
CA ASN A 103 23.67 13.48 21.51
C ASN A 103 22.52 14.43 21.22
N VAL A 104 22.85 15.71 21.09
CA VAL A 104 21.89 16.75 20.72
C VAL A 104 21.47 16.45 19.28
N ASN A 105 20.24 15.92 19.12
CA ASN A 105 19.69 15.48 17.84
C ASN A 105 19.79 16.59 16.77
N ILE A 106 20.37 16.25 15.63
CA ILE A 106 20.37 17.11 14.45
C ILE A 106 19.03 16.89 13.74
N GLN A 107 18.30 17.98 13.46
CA GLN A 107 17.00 17.94 12.79
C GLN A 107 17.04 17.08 11.52
N GLY A 108 16.16 16.07 11.42
CA GLY A 108 16.00 15.20 10.25
C GLY A 108 16.47 13.75 10.42
N GLU A 109 17.28 13.43 11.44
CA GLU A 109 17.72 12.04 11.67
C GLU A 109 16.59 11.12 12.14
N ASP A 110 15.69 11.61 12.99
CA ASP A 110 14.59 10.80 13.53
C ASP A 110 13.49 10.54 12.48
N GLN A 111 13.28 11.47 11.53
CA GLN A 111 12.37 11.28 10.40
C GLN A 111 12.86 10.12 9.52
N LYS A 112 14.13 10.17 9.11
CA LYS A 112 14.73 9.10 8.30
C LYS A 112 14.71 7.74 8.99
N LYS A 113 14.87 7.69 10.31
CA LYS A 113 14.75 6.43 11.07
C LYS A 113 13.32 5.88 11.04
N LEU A 114 12.32 6.75 11.21
CA LEU A 114 10.92 6.35 11.22
C LEU A 114 10.48 5.81 9.85
N ASP A 115 10.95 6.43 8.78
CA ASP A 115 10.71 6.02 7.40
C ASP A 115 11.29 4.61 7.14
N VAL A 116 12.55 4.38 7.52
CA VAL A 116 13.21 3.07 7.43
C VAL A 116 12.47 2.00 8.23
N ILE A 117 12.09 2.29 9.48
CA ILE A 117 11.34 1.35 10.33
C ILE A 117 9.97 1.04 9.72
N SER A 118 9.29 2.05 9.17
CA SER A 118 7.95 1.90 8.61
C SER A 118 7.96 1.01 7.36
N ASN A 119 8.95 1.23 6.48
CA ASN A 119 9.24 0.37 5.34
C ASN A 119 9.45 -1.09 5.78
N ASP A 120 10.30 -1.30 6.79
CA ASP A 120 10.65 -2.61 7.32
C ASP A 120 9.45 -3.37 7.92
N ILE A 121 8.55 -2.67 8.61
CA ILE A 121 7.32 -3.25 9.17
C ILE A 121 6.42 -3.74 8.04
N LEU A 122 6.18 -2.88 7.04
CA LEU A 122 5.26 -3.19 5.95
C LEU A 122 5.82 -4.30 5.04
N LYS A 123 7.11 -4.25 4.71
CA LYS A 123 7.82 -5.31 3.97
C LYS A 123 7.68 -6.67 4.64
N ARG A 124 7.97 -6.76 5.94
CA ARG A 124 7.88 -8.03 6.68
C ARG A 124 6.44 -8.51 6.78
N ALA A 125 5.50 -7.62 7.11
CA ALA A 125 4.09 -7.98 7.23
C ALA A 125 3.52 -8.54 5.92
N LEU A 126 3.92 -7.96 4.79
CA LEU A 126 3.51 -8.40 3.45
C LEU A 126 4.25 -9.67 3.00
N ARG A 127 5.56 -9.76 3.22
CA ARG A 127 6.37 -10.93 2.87
C ARG A 127 5.87 -12.20 3.52
N PHE A 128 5.53 -12.14 4.81
CA PHE A 128 5.05 -13.32 5.54
C PHE A 128 3.64 -13.78 5.17
N THR A 129 2.94 -13.05 4.29
CA THR A 129 1.66 -13.54 3.74
C THR A 129 1.85 -14.67 2.72
N GLY A 130 3.02 -14.75 2.08
CA GLY A 130 3.30 -15.72 1.02
C GLY A 130 2.46 -15.52 -0.26
N LYS A 131 1.87 -14.34 -0.45
CA LYS A 131 0.97 -14.02 -1.57
C LYS A 131 1.48 -12.88 -2.46
N LEU A 132 2.75 -12.50 -2.30
CA LEU A 132 3.37 -11.39 -2.99
C LEU A 132 4.69 -11.84 -3.62
N GLY A 133 4.81 -11.69 -4.93
CA GLY A 133 6.07 -11.93 -5.63
C GLY A 133 7.00 -10.71 -5.53
N VAL A 134 6.46 -9.51 -5.79
CA VAL A 134 7.27 -8.28 -5.91
C VAL A 134 6.75 -7.17 -5.03
N LEU A 135 7.68 -6.39 -4.49
CA LEU A 135 7.40 -5.23 -3.66
C LEU A 135 8.15 -4.00 -4.17
N ALA A 136 7.43 -2.89 -4.38
CA ALA A 136 8.03 -1.58 -4.65
C ALA A 136 7.67 -0.60 -3.53
N SER A 137 8.68 0.01 -2.92
CA SER A 137 8.54 0.98 -1.83
C SER A 137 9.11 2.33 -2.26
N GLU A 138 8.55 3.43 -1.76
CA GLU A 138 9.14 4.77 -1.95
C GLU A 138 10.55 4.88 -1.35
N GLU A 139 10.84 4.09 -0.32
CA GLU A 139 12.09 4.12 0.45
C GLU A 139 13.21 3.24 -0.14
N GLU A 140 12.96 2.57 -1.27
CA GLU A 140 13.92 1.67 -1.92
C GLU A 140 14.17 2.14 -3.36
N ASP A 141 15.44 2.19 -3.76
CA ASP A 141 15.82 2.62 -5.12
C ASP A 141 15.43 1.57 -6.19
N THR A 142 15.36 0.30 -5.80
CA THR A 142 15.00 -0.83 -6.66
C THR A 142 13.87 -1.64 -6.03
N PRO A 143 12.94 -2.21 -6.84
CA PRO A 143 11.95 -3.14 -6.31
C PRO A 143 12.64 -4.36 -5.66
N VAL A 144 11.99 -4.94 -4.66
CA VAL A 144 12.50 -6.04 -3.85
C VAL A 144 11.82 -7.33 -4.27
N ASP A 145 12.61 -8.30 -4.71
CA ASP A 145 12.16 -9.68 -4.86
C ASP A 145 11.92 -10.31 -3.49
N LEU A 146 10.79 -10.98 -3.33
CA LEU A 146 10.50 -11.76 -2.13
C LEU A 146 10.79 -13.25 -2.32
N MET A 147 11.13 -13.67 -3.54
CA MET A 147 11.53 -15.04 -3.87
C MET A 147 12.87 -15.40 -3.22
N PRO A 148 13.01 -16.58 -2.60
CA PRO A 148 14.29 -17.03 -2.08
C PRO A 148 15.20 -17.53 -3.22
N GLU A 149 16.43 -17.03 -3.29
CA GLU A 149 17.46 -17.52 -4.24
C GLU A 149 17.87 -18.99 -4.00
N ASP A 150 17.63 -19.53 -2.79
CA ASP A 150 18.03 -20.89 -2.42
C ASP A 150 16.84 -21.73 -1.92
N PRO A 151 16.37 -22.75 -2.68
CA PRO A 151 15.22 -23.59 -2.32
C PRO A 151 15.43 -24.47 -1.07
N LYS A 152 16.58 -24.38 -0.39
CA LYS A 152 16.88 -25.17 0.83
C LYS A 152 16.58 -24.45 2.15
N THR A 153 16.17 -23.18 2.11
CA THR A 153 15.76 -22.41 3.31
C THR A 153 14.24 -22.45 3.56
N GLN A 154 13.57 -23.51 3.10
CA GLN A 154 12.13 -23.77 3.24
C GLN A 154 11.67 -24.02 4.70
N GLU A 155 11.93 -23.09 5.61
CA GLU A 155 11.27 -23.05 6.93
C GLU A 155 9.96 -22.25 6.92
N ILE A 156 9.61 -21.63 5.80
CA ILE A 156 8.33 -20.95 5.61
C ILE A 156 7.65 -21.65 4.44
N VAL A 157 6.45 -22.19 4.68
CA VAL A 157 5.57 -22.73 3.64
C VAL A 157 5.13 -21.55 2.78
N ILE A 158 5.88 -21.27 1.71
CA ILE A 158 5.48 -20.32 0.68
C ILE A 158 4.48 -21.10 -0.18
N ASP A 159 3.18 -20.84 0.05
CA ASP A 159 2.13 -21.24 -0.87
C ASP A 159 2.42 -20.51 -2.20
N GLU A 160 2.35 -21.21 -3.34
CA GLU A 160 2.69 -20.76 -4.70
C GLU A 160 1.84 -19.53 -5.11
N GLY A 161 2.15 -18.36 -4.57
CA GLY A 161 1.31 -17.17 -4.59
C GLY A 161 2.02 -15.96 -5.16
N ASP A 162 2.66 -16.12 -6.33
CA ASP A 162 3.38 -15.04 -7.04
C ASP A 162 2.44 -14.13 -7.84
N ARG A 163 1.15 -14.14 -7.48
CA ARG A 163 0.08 -13.53 -8.25
C ARG A 163 -0.04 -12.03 -8.07
N TYR A 164 0.53 -11.45 -7.02
CA TYR A 164 0.38 -10.03 -6.72
C TYR A 164 1.69 -9.27 -6.66
N VAL A 165 1.64 -8.00 -7.06
CA VAL A 165 2.67 -6.99 -6.83
C VAL A 165 2.08 -5.91 -5.92
N ALA A 166 2.80 -5.55 -4.85
CA ALA A 166 2.43 -4.44 -3.98
C ALA A 166 3.35 -3.24 -4.23
N VAL A 167 2.75 -2.08 -4.42
CA VAL A 167 3.43 -0.79 -4.41
C VAL A 167 2.95 0.00 -3.19
N PHE A 168 3.85 0.65 -2.46
CA PHE A 168 3.43 1.42 -1.29
C PHE A 168 4.33 2.59 -0.95
N ASP A 169 3.72 3.54 -0.25
CA ASP A 169 4.38 4.57 0.55
C ASP A 169 4.20 4.18 2.03
N PRO A 170 5.26 3.76 2.73
CA PRO A 170 5.14 3.24 4.09
C PRO A 170 4.72 4.33 5.08
N LEU A 171 5.12 5.59 4.85
CA LEU A 171 4.81 6.71 5.73
C LEU A 171 4.73 8.05 4.96
N ASP A 172 3.60 8.31 4.32
CA ASP A 172 3.32 9.61 3.69
C ASP A 172 3.22 10.70 4.76
N GLY A 173 3.92 11.80 4.48
CA GLY A 173 3.98 12.94 5.36
C GLY A 173 4.87 12.74 6.59
N SER A 174 5.90 11.89 6.54
CA SER A 174 6.82 11.68 7.68
C SER A 174 7.40 12.97 8.29
N SER A 175 7.62 14.00 7.47
CA SER A 175 8.03 15.35 7.91
C SER A 175 7.05 16.04 8.87
N ASN A 176 5.80 15.58 8.90
CA ASN A 176 4.71 16.10 9.73
C ASN A 176 4.64 15.43 11.11
N VAL A 177 5.36 14.32 11.32
CA VAL A 177 5.32 13.56 12.58
C VAL A 177 5.82 14.39 13.76
N ASP A 178 6.89 15.15 13.57
CA ASP A 178 7.45 16.04 14.60
C ASP A 178 6.47 17.15 15.00
N ALA A 179 5.60 17.56 14.07
CA ALA A 179 4.56 18.57 14.31
C ALA A 179 3.27 17.96 14.89
N GLY A 180 3.18 16.64 15.05
CA GLY A 180 1.96 15.96 15.50
C GLY A 180 0.78 16.09 14.53
N ILE A 181 1.08 16.29 13.24
CA ILE A 181 0.10 16.45 12.16
C ILE A 181 -0.20 15.07 11.55
N PRO A 182 -1.40 14.85 10.96
CA PRO A 182 -1.75 13.55 10.40
C PRO A 182 -0.78 13.07 9.32
N THR A 183 -0.47 11.78 9.37
CA THR A 183 0.35 11.04 8.40
C THR A 183 -0.37 9.80 7.94
N GLY A 184 0.17 9.05 6.98
CA GLY A 184 -0.50 7.84 6.51
C GLY A 184 0.40 6.84 5.81
N THR A 185 -0.19 5.73 5.40
CA THR A 185 0.43 4.71 4.54
C THR A 185 -0.44 4.56 3.31
N ILE A 186 0.14 4.42 2.13
CA ILE A 186 -0.60 4.27 0.87
C ILE A 186 -0.16 2.96 0.23
N ILE A 187 -1.11 2.16 -0.27
CA ILE A 187 -0.86 0.83 -0.82
C ILE A 187 -1.68 0.64 -2.10
N GLY A 188 -1.03 0.17 -3.15
CA GLY A 188 -1.65 -0.32 -4.37
C GLY A 188 -1.26 -1.77 -4.62
N ILE A 189 -2.21 -2.58 -5.06
CA ILE A 189 -2.00 -3.99 -5.39
C ILE A 189 -2.36 -4.21 -6.86
N TYR A 190 -1.44 -4.83 -7.58
CA TYR A 190 -1.59 -5.26 -8.97
C TYR A 190 -1.57 -6.78 -9.05
N GLU A 191 -2.17 -7.33 -10.09
CA GLU A 191 -1.99 -8.73 -10.47
C GLU A 191 -0.71 -8.86 -11.32
N HIS A 192 0.11 -9.85 -11.01
CA HIS A 192 1.31 -10.23 -11.74
C HIS A 192 1.00 -11.42 -12.67
N ASP A 193 1.74 -11.52 -13.77
CA ASP A 193 1.67 -12.71 -14.63
C ASP A 193 2.73 -13.70 -14.15
N GLU A 194 2.32 -14.87 -13.67
CA GLU A 194 3.18 -15.90 -13.06
C GLU A 194 4.29 -16.41 -14.01
N SER A 195 4.20 -16.12 -15.31
CA SER A 195 5.17 -16.59 -16.30
C SER A 195 6.46 -15.76 -16.37
N CYS A 196 6.77 -15.00 -15.33
CA CYS A 196 7.73 -13.91 -15.42
C CYS A 196 8.70 -13.90 -14.22
N ASP A 197 9.86 -14.52 -14.41
CA ASP A 197 10.98 -14.44 -13.47
C ASP A 197 11.69 -13.09 -13.65
N ILE A 198 11.69 -12.25 -12.61
CA ILE A 198 12.30 -10.92 -12.67
C ILE A 198 13.76 -11.02 -12.23
N ASP A 199 14.68 -10.73 -13.14
CA ASP A 199 16.07 -10.45 -12.76
C ASP A 199 16.21 -8.95 -12.41
N PHE A 200 16.48 -8.64 -11.15
CA PHE A 200 16.55 -7.26 -10.64
C PHE A 200 17.90 -6.57 -10.90
N ASP A 201 18.92 -7.31 -11.36
CA ASP A 201 20.22 -6.72 -11.76
C ASP A 201 20.14 -6.05 -13.14
N CYS A 202 19.03 -6.21 -13.85
CA CYS A 202 18.85 -5.66 -15.17
C CYS A 202 18.43 -4.16 -15.11
N VAL A 203 19.40 -3.26 -15.33
CA VAL A 203 19.18 -1.80 -15.38
C VAL A 203 19.65 -1.27 -16.73
N GLY A 204 18.71 -0.81 -17.57
CA GLY A 204 19.03 -0.15 -18.84
C GLY A 204 19.19 -1.11 -20.02
N GLU A 205 20.18 -0.89 -20.90
CA GLU A 205 20.37 -1.64 -22.16
C GLU A 205 20.90 -3.08 -21.95
N GLU A 206 21.21 -3.48 -20.72
CA GLU A 206 21.73 -4.81 -20.39
C GLU A 206 20.62 -5.86 -20.14
N CYS A 207 19.35 -5.45 -20.12
CA CYS A 207 18.22 -6.37 -19.94
C CYS A 207 17.92 -7.16 -21.22
N THR A 208 17.66 -8.45 -21.10
CA THR A 208 17.03 -9.20 -22.20
C THR A 208 15.59 -8.70 -22.43
N GLU A 209 15.05 -8.88 -23.63
CA GLU A 209 13.66 -8.45 -23.93
C GLU A 209 12.62 -9.07 -22.97
N GLN A 210 12.91 -10.25 -22.41
CA GLN A 210 12.06 -10.96 -21.47
C GLN A 210 12.11 -10.35 -20.05
N GLU A 211 13.30 -10.03 -19.54
CA GLU A 211 13.48 -9.37 -18.24
C GLU A 211 12.93 -7.94 -18.23
N ALA A 212 13.14 -7.19 -19.31
CA ALA A 212 12.58 -5.85 -19.47
C ALA A 212 11.04 -5.88 -19.51
N GLN A 213 10.45 -6.90 -20.13
CA GLN A 213 9.01 -7.12 -20.15
C GLN A 213 8.47 -7.51 -18.76
N CYS A 214 9.32 -8.13 -17.93
CA CYS A 214 9.01 -8.48 -16.56
C CYS A 214 9.04 -7.30 -15.60
N LEU A 215 10.06 -6.45 -15.68
CA LEU A 215 10.06 -5.16 -14.99
C LEU A 215 8.89 -4.28 -15.44
N ALA A 216 8.51 -4.32 -16.71
CA ALA A 216 7.31 -3.63 -17.19
C ALA A 216 6.01 -4.15 -16.54
N ASN A 217 5.97 -5.40 -16.07
CA ASN A 217 4.84 -5.93 -15.29
C ASN A 217 4.76 -5.36 -13.86
N THR A 218 5.82 -4.72 -13.35
CA THR A 218 5.78 -3.93 -12.12
C THR A 218 5.31 -2.49 -12.37
N LEU A 219 5.54 -1.97 -13.58
CA LEU A 219 5.19 -0.62 -14.03
C LEU A 219 3.83 -0.60 -14.77
N GLN A 220 2.78 -1.08 -14.09
CA GLN A 220 1.43 -1.11 -14.66
C GLN A 220 0.71 0.23 -14.54
N PRO A 221 -0.19 0.58 -15.48
CA PRO A 221 -1.10 1.70 -15.29
C PRO A 221 -2.06 1.40 -14.13
N GLY A 222 -2.38 2.40 -13.31
CA GLY A 222 -3.26 2.21 -12.14
C GLY A 222 -4.71 1.86 -12.47
N THR A 223 -5.12 1.92 -13.74
CA THR A 223 -6.37 1.28 -14.18
C THR A 223 -6.38 -0.23 -13.96
N ASN A 224 -5.20 -0.84 -13.79
CA ASN A 224 -5.00 -2.27 -13.54
C ASN A 224 -4.89 -2.60 -12.03
N LEU A 225 -5.06 -1.63 -11.13
CA LEU A 225 -5.11 -1.91 -9.70
C LEU A 225 -6.27 -2.87 -9.40
N VAL A 226 -5.95 -4.00 -8.78
CA VAL A 226 -6.96 -4.96 -8.30
C VAL A 226 -7.51 -4.55 -6.93
N ALA A 227 -6.66 -3.90 -6.14
CA ALA A 227 -7.04 -3.31 -4.87
C ALA A 227 -6.15 -2.12 -4.55
N ALA A 228 -6.67 -1.20 -3.75
CA ALA A 228 -5.90 -0.08 -3.22
C ALA A 228 -6.40 0.25 -1.81
N ALA A 229 -5.51 0.74 -0.98
CA ALA A 229 -5.84 1.17 0.36
C ALA A 229 -4.95 2.33 0.83
N TYR A 230 -5.46 3.11 1.77
CA TYR A 230 -4.62 3.98 2.56
C TYR A 230 -5.01 3.88 4.03
N CYS A 231 -4.02 4.02 4.91
CA CYS A 231 -4.21 4.14 6.34
C CYS A 231 -3.87 5.56 6.77
N LEU A 232 -4.76 6.21 7.53
CA LEU A 232 -4.56 7.55 8.06
C LEU A 232 -4.30 7.46 9.57
N TYR A 233 -3.14 7.93 10.00
CA TYR A 233 -2.73 8.05 11.39
C TYR A 233 -3.00 9.47 11.88
N SER A 234 -4.11 9.64 12.59
CA SER A 234 -4.53 10.93 13.15
C SER A 234 -5.04 10.75 14.58
N SER A 235 -5.88 11.68 15.05
CA SER A 235 -6.66 11.56 16.29
C SER A 235 -7.37 10.21 16.43
N SER A 236 -7.79 9.64 15.30
CA SER A 236 -8.19 8.25 15.17
C SER A 236 -7.45 7.64 13.97
N THR A 237 -7.26 6.31 14.00
CA THR A 237 -6.70 5.59 12.85
C THR A 237 -7.81 5.10 11.93
N PHE A 238 -7.70 5.40 10.65
CA PHE A 238 -8.65 4.96 9.62
C PHE A 238 -7.94 4.11 8.58
N LEU A 239 -8.53 3.00 8.19
CA LEU A 239 -8.11 2.23 7.02
C LEU A 239 -9.22 2.34 5.97
N VAL A 240 -8.89 2.89 4.81
CA VAL A 240 -9.82 3.02 3.68
C VAL A 240 -9.32 2.16 2.55
N LEU A 241 -10.19 1.33 1.97
CA LEU A 241 -9.82 0.41 0.91
C LEU A 241 -10.87 0.34 -0.21
N THR A 242 -10.43 -0.16 -1.36
CA THR A 242 -11.27 -0.55 -2.50
C THR A 242 -10.76 -1.87 -3.09
N LEU A 243 -11.71 -2.69 -3.54
CA LEU A 243 -11.48 -3.96 -4.25
C LEU A 243 -12.13 -3.91 -5.65
N GLY A 244 -12.30 -2.70 -6.21
CA GLY A 244 -12.94 -2.46 -7.51
C GLY A 244 -14.47 -2.22 -7.46
N SER A 245 -15.13 -2.48 -6.33
CA SER A 245 -16.58 -2.27 -6.15
C SER A 245 -16.94 -1.41 -4.93
N GLY A 246 -16.70 -0.11 -5.07
CA GLY A 246 -16.94 0.87 -4.01
C GLY A 246 -15.74 1.04 -3.08
N THR A 247 -15.89 1.96 -2.13
CA THR A 247 -14.85 2.35 -1.20
C THR A 247 -15.35 2.19 0.23
N TYR A 248 -14.57 1.55 1.09
CA TYR A 248 -14.98 1.19 2.44
C TYR A 248 -13.99 1.77 3.45
N GLY A 249 -14.51 2.50 4.42
CA GLY A 249 -13.73 3.07 5.50
C GLY A 249 -13.94 2.32 6.81
N PHE A 250 -12.84 1.95 7.44
CA PHE A 250 -12.79 1.29 8.73
C PHE A 250 -12.07 2.21 9.73
N THR A 251 -12.50 2.16 10.98
CA THR A 251 -11.88 2.88 12.09
C THR A 251 -11.30 1.87 13.06
N LEU A 252 -10.06 2.09 13.51
CA LEU A 252 -9.42 1.25 14.51
C LEU A 252 -10.08 1.48 15.88
N ASP A 253 -10.69 0.43 16.44
CA ASP A 253 -11.07 0.44 17.84
C ASP A 253 -9.86 0.00 18.67
N GLU A 254 -9.28 0.93 19.43
CA GLU A 254 -8.10 0.68 20.27
C GLU A 254 -8.36 -0.31 21.41
N ASN A 255 -9.61 -0.45 21.87
CA ASN A 255 -9.96 -1.38 22.95
C ASN A 255 -10.06 -2.81 22.42
N LEU A 256 -10.62 -2.98 21.22
CA LEU A 256 -10.72 -4.28 20.55
C LEU A 256 -9.44 -4.66 19.81
N GLY A 257 -8.64 -3.67 19.40
CA GLY A 257 -7.48 -3.84 18.53
C GLY A 257 -7.87 -4.28 17.12
N GLU A 258 -9.07 -3.93 16.65
CA GLU A 258 -9.61 -4.34 15.34
C GLU A 258 -10.14 -3.15 14.54
N PHE A 259 -9.97 -3.20 13.21
CA PHE A 259 -10.59 -2.25 12.31
C PHE A 259 -12.06 -2.58 12.13
N VAL A 260 -12.95 -1.67 12.52
CA VAL A 260 -14.40 -1.83 12.45
C VAL A 260 -14.95 -0.93 11.35
N LEU A 261 -15.83 -1.47 10.51
CA LEU A 261 -16.47 -0.75 9.41
C LEU A 261 -17.26 0.43 9.95
N SER A 262 -16.84 1.64 9.57
CA SER A 262 -17.46 2.89 10.02
C SER A 262 -18.09 3.68 8.88
N HIS A 263 -17.58 3.53 7.66
CA HIS A 263 -18.04 4.25 6.47
C HIS A 263 -18.28 3.25 5.33
N PRO A 264 -19.49 2.68 5.21
CA PRO A 264 -19.82 1.78 4.11
C PRO A 264 -19.99 2.56 2.80
N ASN A 265 -19.40 2.06 1.72
CA ASN A 265 -19.57 2.54 0.34
C ASN A 265 -19.49 4.08 0.18
N MET A 266 -18.35 4.64 0.57
CA MET A 266 -18.04 6.07 0.51
C MET A 266 -18.16 6.61 -0.91
N THR A 267 -18.75 7.80 -1.05
CA THR A 267 -18.85 8.55 -2.30
C THR A 267 -18.46 10.01 -2.08
N ILE A 268 -17.85 10.62 -3.09
CA ILE A 268 -17.53 12.05 -3.06
C ILE A 268 -18.81 12.83 -3.39
N PRO A 269 -19.13 13.92 -2.66
CA PRO A 269 -20.28 14.77 -3.00
C PRO A 269 -20.08 15.44 -4.37
N GLU A 270 -21.18 15.68 -5.10
CA GLU A 270 -21.13 16.28 -6.44
C GLU A 270 -20.51 17.70 -6.46
N THR A 271 -20.58 18.41 -5.33
CA THR A 271 -20.02 19.75 -5.17
C THR A 271 -19.27 19.87 -3.85
N SER A 272 -18.15 20.61 -3.87
CA SER A 272 -17.35 20.92 -2.68
C SER A 272 -17.01 22.42 -2.66
N SER A 273 -16.92 22.99 -1.46
CA SER A 273 -16.49 24.38 -1.22
C SER A 273 -15.03 24.48 -0.76
N ILE A 274 -14.28 23.37 -0.76
CA ILE A 274 -12.92 23.28 -0.24
C ILE A 274 -11.96 23.01 -1.41
N MET A 275 -10.90 23.80 -1.48
CA MET A 275 -9.78 23.61 -2.41
C MET A 275 -8.51 23.37 -1.59
N SER A 276 -7.74 22.34 -1.92
CA SER A 276 -6.50 21.97 -1.23
C SER A 276 -5.33 22.04 -2.19
N PHE A 277 -4.42 23.00 -1.95
CA PHE A 277 -3.27 23.29 -2.81
C PHE A 277 -2.24 24.11 -2.02
N ASN A 278 -0.98 24.06 -2.41
CA ASN A 278 0.07 24.88 -1.79
C ASN A 278 0.22 26.23 -2.52
N GLU A 279 -0.51 27.25 -2.07
CA GLU A 279 -0.52 28.60 -2.67
C GLU A 279 0.87 29.26 -2.74
N ALA A 280 1.84 28.85 -1.92
CA ALA A 280 3.20 29.40 -1.98
C ALA A 280 3.87 29.14 -3.35
N ASN A 281 3.42 28.12 -4.09
CA ASN A 281 3.96 27.78 -5.40
C ASN A 281 3.25 28.47 -6.58
N THR A 282 2.31 29.39 -6.33
CA THR A 282 1.49 30.05 -7.37
C THR A 282 2.30 30.62 -8.54
N PHE A 283 3.50 31.14 -8.29
CA PHE A 283 4.36 31.72 -9.34
C PHE A 283 4.99 30.68 -10.28
N MET A 284 4.90 29.38 -9.97
CA MET A 284 5.49 28.28 -10.74
C MET A 284 4.45 27.37 -11.40
N TRP A 285 3.16 27.67 -11.26
CA TRP A 285 2.06 26.85 -11.77
C TRP A 285 1.65 27.21 -13.20
#